data_AF-A0A3D5YKA1-F1
#
_entry.id   AF-A0A3D5YKA1-F1
#
_cell.length_a   1.000
_cell.length_b   1.000
_cell.length_c   1.000
_cell.angle_alpha   90.00
_cell.angle_beta   90.00
_cell.angle_gamma   90.00
#
_symmetry.space_group_name_H-M   'P 1'
#
loop_
_entity.id
_entity.type
_entity.pdbx_description
1 polymer ?
#
loop_
_entity_poly.entity_id
_entity_poly.type
_entity_poly.pdbx_seq_one_letter_code
_entity_poly.pdbx_strand_id
1 'polypeptide(L)'
;VLPPSFPFGGMENPRLTFLTPTVVVGDRSLVSLIAHELAHSWSGNLVTNATWNDFWVNEGFTVYFEMRIMEQLYGQDFADMLEALSYDDLQNELASMLEEDPEATKLKQDLVGRNPDDGVTAIPYDKGFHFLRLCENTVGRENWDVFLKEYFDKYKFKTMVTEVFLQELAALLTQEQWNEIGVEQWVYGTGLPVNCPFPASNRFIQVDQAVKMMLTTDPLDANAKSLVYLDQEVTIRWSTHEWLRYVRGLEAGGASEGHYALADFNYGLSGSPNPEIVAAWYTA
;
A
#
# COMPACT_ATOMS: atom_id res chain seq x y z
N VAL A 1 18.46 5.69 -11.19
CA VAL A 1 18.70 6.00 -9.77
C VAL A 1 19.28 7.40 -9.67
N LEU A 2 18.60 8.27 -8.94
CA LEU A 2 18.94 9.68 -8.76
C LEU A 2 19.82 9.90 -7.51
N PRO A 3 20.33 11.13 -7.27
CA PRO A 3 20.98 11.48 -6.01
C PRO A 3 20.05 11.41 -4.79
N PRO A 4 20.58 11.36 -3.55
CA PRO A 4 19.78 11.28 -2.32
C PRO A 4 18.83 12.44 -2.04
N SER A 5 18.93 13.54 -2.79
CA SER A 5 18.02 14.70 -2.68
C SER A 5 16.71 14.52 -3.47
N PHE A 6 16.50 13.39 -4.15
CA PHE A 6 15.25 13.11 -4.84
C PHE A 6 14.12 12.87 -3.81
N PRO A 7 13.00 13.62 -3.87
CA PRO A 7 12.03 13.66 -2.77
C PRO A 7 10.98 12.55 -2.81
N PHE A 8 10.95 11.73 -3.86
CA PHE A 8 9.95 10.67 -4.05
C PHE A 8 10.60 9.28 -4.05
N GLY A 9 9.79 8.23 -3.94
CA GLY A 9 10.23 6.85 -4.18
C GLY A 9 10.69 6.68 -5.63
N GLY A 10 9.82 7.00 -6.59
CA GLY A 10 10.13 6.96 -8.01
C GLY A 10 9.36 8.02 -8.81
N MET A 11 9.57 8.01 -10.12
CA MET A 11 8.80 8.78 -11.09
C MET A 11 8.82 8.03 -12.43
N GLU A 12 7.63 7.85 -12.99
CA GLU A 12 7.30 6.94 -14.07
C GLU A 12 7.64 7.49 -15.47
N ASN A 13 8.69 8.32 -15.58
CA ASN A 13 9.03 8.99 -16.83
C ASN A 13 9.17 7.98 -17.97
N PRO A 14 8.40 8.10 -19.08
CA PRO A 14 8.33 7.07 -20.10
C PRO A 14 9.70 6.66 -20.63
N ARG A 15 9.98 5.35 -20.56
CA ARG A 15 11.24 4.70 -20.99
C ARG A 15 12.46 5.00 -20.10
N LEU A 16 12.34 5.83 -19.07
CA LEU A 16 13.44 6.18 -18.18
C LEU A 16 12.92 6.52 -16.77
N THR A 17 12.47 5.51 -16.04
CA THR A 17 12.04 5.63 -14.65
C THR A 17 13.14 6.22 -13.77
N PHE A 18 12.79 7.22 -12.97
CA PHE A 18 13.63 7.74 -11.91
C PHE A 18 13.32 7.00 -10.61
N LEU A 19 14.37 6.72 -9.82
CA LEU A 19 14.27 5.98 -8.57
C LEU A 19 15.16 6.64 -7.54
N THR A 20 14.67 6.71 -6.30
CA THR A 20 15.46 7.04 -5.10
C THR A 20 16.64 6.06 -4.93
N PRO A 21 17.79 6.50 -4.40
CA PRO A 21 18.84 5.57 -4.00
C PRO A 21 18.45 4.69 -2.80
N THR A 22 17.42 5.06 -2.01
CA THR A 22 17.00 4.30 -0.82
C THR A 22 16.44 2.91 -1.13
N VAL A 23 16.02 2.67 -2.38
CA VAL A 23 15.54 1.35 -2.84
C VAL A 23 16.68 0.32 -2.98
N VAL A 24 17.94 0.77 -3.03
CA VAL A 24 19.11 -0.09 -3.27
C VAL A 24 19.66 -0.62 -1.93
N VAL A 25 18.97 -1.62 -1.38
CA VAL A 25 19.30 -2.22 -0.06
C VAL A 25 20.12 -3.52 -0.13
N GLY A 26 20.37 -4.05 -1.34
CA GLY A 26 21.25 -5.21 -1.56
C GLY A 26 20.58 -6.59 -1.47
N ASP A 27 19.38 -6.69 -0.88
CA ASP A 27 18.62 -7.94 -0.71
C ASP A 27 17.39 -8.05 -1.64
N ARG A 28 17.10 -6.99 -2.41
CA ARG A 28 15.94 -6.85 -3.32
C ARG A 28 14.58 -6.79 -2.60
N SER A 29 14.52 -6.46 -1.32
CA SER A 29 13.25 -6.41 -0.59
C SER A 29 12.32 -5.27 -1.03
N LEU A 30 12.87 -4.17 -1.58
CA LEU A 30 12.13 -2.96 -1.97
C LEU A 30 11.82 -2.89 -3.47
N VAL A 31 11.86 -4.01 -4.19
CA VAL A 31 11.64 -4.03 -5.65
C VAL A 31 10.18 -3.84 -6.06
N SER A 32 9.23 -3.83 -5.11
CA SER A 32 7.82 -3.49 -5.37
C SER A 32 7.69 -2.09 -5.98
N LEU A 33 8.51 -1.13 -5.52
CA LEU A 33 8.59 0.20 -6.14
C LEU A 33 8.92 0.13 -7.63
N ILE A 34 9.77 -0.80 -8.07
CA ILE A 34 10.07 -0.96 -9.51
C ILE A 34 8.84 -1.52 -10.25
N ALA A 35 8.07 -2.40 -9.62
CA ALA A 35 6.83 -2.92 -10.19
C ALA A 35 5.75 -1.82 -10.31
N HIS A 36 5.69 -0.92 -9.32
CA HIS A 36 4.84 0.27 -9.35
C HIS A 36 5.15 1.17 -10.55
N GLU A 37 6.41 1.58 -10.69
CA GLU A 37 6.85 2.42 -11.81
C GLU A 37 6.70 1.73 -13.17
N LEU A 38 6.81 0.40 -13.22
CA LEU A 38 6.53 -0.38 -14.42
C LEU A 38 5.03 -0.38 -14.74
N ALA A 39 4.17 -0.56 -13.75
CA ALA A 39 2.71 -0.58 -13.90
C ALA A 39 2.17 0.73 -14.49
N HIS A 40 2.78 1.86 -14.12
CA HIS A 40 2.47 3.15 -14.71
C HIS A 40 2.63 3.21 -16.24
N SER A 41 3.40 2.29 -16.85
CA SER A 41 3.49 2.16 -18.31
C SER A 41 2.12 1.92 -18.96
N TRP A 42 1.13 1.41 -18.20
CA TRP A 42 -0.27 1.33 -18.59
C TRP A 42 -1.11 2.42 -17.90
N SER A 43 -1.16 2.43 -16.57
CA SER A 43 -1.98 3.33 -15.75
C SER A 43 -1.24 4.64 -15.43
N GLY A 44 -1.49 5.67 -16.23
CA GLY A 44 -0.80 6.96 -16.18
C GLY A 44 -0.17 7.29 -17.51
N ASN A 45 0.77 6.48 -18.00
CA ASN A 45 1.48 6.78 -19.25
C ASN A 45 0.69 6.43 -20.52
N LEU A 46 -0.06 5.33 -20.51
CA LEU A 46 -0.84 4.90 -21.68
C LEU A 46 -2.29 5.39 -21.62
N VAL A 47 -2.91 5.32 -20.45
CA VAL A 47 -4.21 5.93 -20.15
C VAL A 47 -4.00 6.87 -18.97
N THR A 48 -4.20 8.16 -19.18
CA THR A 48 -3.85 9.21 -18.20
C THR A 48 -5.11 9.82 -17.59
N ASN A 49 -5.15 10.11 -16.30
CA ASN A 49 -6.18 10.97 -15.74
C ASN A 49 -6.27 12.32 -16.49
N ALA A 50 -7.49 12.78 -16.79
CA ALA A 50 -7.69 14.04 -17.51
C ALA A 50 -7.50 15.27 -16.61
N THR A 51 -7.75 15.10 -15.31
CA THR A 51 -7.60 16.13 -14.28
C THR A 51 -7.04 15.51 -13.00
N TRP A 52 -6.47 16.35 -12.12
CA TRP A 52 -6.00 15.90 -10.81
C TRP A 52 -7.13 15.37 -9.92
N ASN A 53 -8.38 15.77 -10.17
CA ASN A 53 -9.53 15.18 -9.46
C ASN A 53 -9.70 13.68 -9.76
N ASP A 54 -9.16 13.20 -10.89
CA ASP A 54 -9.20 11.81 -11.36
C ASP A 54 -7.90 11.04 -11.08
N PHE A 55 -7.04 11.56 -10.19
CA PHE A 55 -5.70 11.02 -9.99
C PHE A 55 -5.67 9.53 -9.59
N TRP A 56 -6.70 9.06 -8.87
CA TRP A 56 -6.86 7.65 -8.53
C TRP A 56 -6.92 6.70 -9.74
N VAL A 57 -7.32 7.18 -10.92
CA VAL A 57 -7.34 6.36 -12.15
C VAL A 57 -5.91 6.01 -12.60
N ASN A 58 -4.92 6.83 -12.25
CA ASN A 58 -3.53 6.46 -12.40
C ASN A 58 -3.09 5.60 -11.21
N GLU A 59 -3.14 6.16 -10.00
CA GLU A 59 -2.47 5.56 -8.84
C GLU A 59 -3.14 4.28 -8.36
N GLY A 60 -4.46 4.27 -8.22
CA GLY A 60 -5.20 3.10 -7.78
C GLY A 60 -5.02 1.91 -8.73
N PHE A 61 -5.02 2.16 -10.05
CA PHE A 61 -4.70 1.13 -11.04
C PHE A 61 -3.23 0.68 -10.98
N THR A 62 -2.31 1.60 -10.70
CA THR A 62 -0.89 1.29 -10.61
C THR A 62 -0.60 0.42 -9.41
N VAL A 63 -1.13 0.76 -8.23
CA VAL A 63 -1.05 -0.09 -7.03
C VAL A 63 -1.74 -1.45 -7.29
N TYR A 64 -2.88 -1.46 -7.99
CA TYR A 64 -3.52 -2.72 -8.39
C TYR A 64 -2.61 -3.60 -9.25
N PHE A 65 -1.96 -3.03 -10.27
CA PHE A 65 -1.03 -3.78 -11.11
C PHE A 65 0.27 -4.14 -10.40
N GLU A 66 0.77 -3.28 -9.52
CA GLU A 66 1.90 -3.57 -8.63
C GLU A 66 1.61 -4.86 -7.85
N MET A 67 0.48 -4.91 -7.14
CA MET A 67 0.08 -6.10 -6.36
C MET A 67 -0.04 -7.34 -7.25
N ARG A 68 -0.62 -7.22 -8.46
CA ARG A 68 -0.72 -8.34 -9.42
C ARG A 68 0.65 -8.81 -9.93
N ILE A 69 1.60 -7.90 -10.15
CA ILE A 69 2.98 -8.24 -10.56
C ILE A 69 3.70 -8.94 -9.40
N MET A 70 3.57 -8.41 -8.19
CA MET A 70 4.21 -8.99 -7.00
C MET A 70 3.63 -10.36 -6.67
N GLU A 71 2.31 -10.55 -6.83
CA GLU A 71 1.65 -11.85 -6.72
C GLU A 71 2.24 -12.86 -7.73
N GLN A 72 2.41 -12.45 -8.99
CA GLN A 72 2.94 -13.33 -10.03
C GLN A 72 4.41 -13.71 -9.83
N LEU A 73 5.21 -12.83 -9.23
CA LEU A 73 6.65 -13.04 -9.02
C LEU A 73 6.98 -13.73 -7.70
N TYR A 74 6.28 -13.38 -6.63
CA TYR A 74 6.60 -13.79 -5.25
C TYR A 74 5.49 -14.61 -4.58
N GLY A 75 4.36 -14.80 -5.25
CA GLY A 75 3.23 -15.56 -4.77
C GLY A 75 2.21 -14.72 -3.98
N GLN A 76 1.03 -15.30 -3.79
CA GLN A 76 -0.10 -14.65 -3.15
C GLN A 76 0.20 -14.23 -1.70
N ASP A 77 0.86 -15.08 -0.90
CA ASP A 77 1.19 -14.74 0.50
C ASP A 77 2.05 -13.46 0.62
N PHE A 78 2.87 -13.15 -0.40
CA PHE A 78 3.68 -11.92 -0.41
C PHE A 78 2.84 -10.71 -0.84
N ALA A 79 1.99 -10.85 -1.86
CA ALA A 79 1.08 -9.79 -2.27
C ALA A 79 0.08 -9.42 -1.15
N ASP A 80 -0.50 -10.41 -0.48
CA ASP A 80 -1.42 -10.21 0.64
C ASP A 80 -0.72 -9.49 1.83
N MET A 81 0.60 -9.68 1.99
CA MET A 81 1.40 -8.96 2.98
C MET A 81 1.60 -7.48 2.60
N LEU A 82 1.88 -7.19 1.32
CA LEU A 82 1.96 -5.82 0.84
C LEU A 82 0.60 -5.11 0.96
N GLU A 83 -0.47 -5.80 0.59
CA GLU A 83 -1.84 -5.31 0.73
C GLU A 83 -2.18 -4.96 2.18
N ALA A 84 -1.78 -5.81 3.13
CA ALA A 84 -2.01 -5.55 4.55
C ALA A 84 -1.25 -4.31 5.06
N LEU A 85 -0.01 -4.05 4.61
CA LEU A 85 0.72 -2.84 4.99
C LEU A 85 0.10 -1.58 4.39
N SER A 86 -0.24 -1.62 3.10
CA SER A 86 -0.93 -0.53 2.41
C SER A 86 -2.27 -0.20 3.08
N TYR A 87 -3.02 -1.21 3.51
CA TYR A 87 -4.25 -1.00 4.28
C TYR A 87 -4.01 -0.35 5.65
N ASP A 88 -2.99 -0.79 6.40
CA ASP A 88 -2.63 -0.16 7.67
C ASP A 88 -2.27 1.33 7.47
N ASP A 89 -1.48 1.64 6.44
CA ASP A 89 -1.07 3.01 6.11
C ASP A 89 -2.30 3.87 5.71
N LEU A 90 -3.20 3.33 4.89
CA LEU A 90 -4.47 3.97 4.55
C LEU A 90 -5.33 4.26 5.79
N GLN A 91 -5.46 3.31 6.73
CA GLN A 91 -6.25 3.51 7.95
C GLN A 91 -5.66 4.60 8.84
N ASN A 92 -4.34 4.62 8.99
CA ASN A 92 -3.65 5.64 9.79
C ASN A 92 -3.83 7.04 9.19
N GLU A 93 -3.65 7.19 7.88
CA GLU A 93 -3.84 8.48 7.21
C GLU A 93 -5.31 8.91 7.24
N LEU A 94 -6.25 8.00 6.98
CA LEU A 94 -7.69 8.26 7.07
C LEU A 94 -8.11 8.78 8.44
N ALA A 95 -7.56 8.24 9.53
CA ALA A 95 -7.88 8.69 10.88
C ALA A 95 -7.57 10.19 11.05
N SER A 96 -6.42 10.64 10.57
CA SER A 96 -6.05 12.07 10.60
C SER A 96 -6.90 12.91 9.64
N MET A 97 -7.08 12.45 8.40
CA MET A 97 -7.81 13.20 7.37
C MET A 97 -9.30 13.38 7.72
N LEU A 98 -9.94 12.38 8.35
CA LEU A 98 -11.34 12.47 8.78
C LEU A 98 -11.55 13.47 9.92
N GLU A 99 -10.50 13.82 10.66
CA GLU A 99 -10.57 14.88 11.67
C GLU A 99 -10.31 16.26 11.05
N GLU A 100 -9.39 16.36 10.09
CA GLU A 100 -8.93 17.62 9.51
C GLU A 100 -9.75 18.09 8.29
N ASP A 101 -9.91 17.23 7.29
CA ASP A 101 -10.62 17.50 6.02
C ASP A 101 -11.28 16.21 5.49
N PRO A 102 -12.48 15.84 5.99
CA PRO A 102 -13.19 14.64 5.54
C PRO A 102 -13.41 14.59 4.02
N GLU A 103 -13.55 15.73 3.36
CA GLU A 103 -13.82 15.80 1.92
C GLU A 103 -12.61 15.37 1.09
N ALA A 104 -11.39 15.54 1.62
CA ALA A 104 -10.17 15.05 0.99
C ALA A 104 -10.05 13.52 0.97
N THR A 105 -10.91 12.80 1.71
CA THR A 105 -10.95 11.33 1.72
C THR A 105 -11.81 10.73 0.59
N LYS A 106 -12.44 11.55 -0.23
CA LYS A 106 -13.17 11.10 -1.43
C LYS A 106 -12.19 10.62 -2.49
N LEU A 107 -12.52 9.52 -3.15
CA LEU A 107 -11.65 8.95 -4.20
C LEU A 107 -11.63 9.86 -5.44
N LYS A 108 -12.79 10.37 -5.85
CA LYS A 108 -12.89 11.52 -6.76
C LYS A 108 -12.68 12.79 -5.94
N GLN A 109 -11.52 13.40 -6.10
CA GLN A 109 -11.17 14.61 -5.37
C GLN A 109 -11.86 15.85 -5.94
N ASP A 110 -11.90 16.92 -5.13
CA ASP A 110 -12.24 18.26 -5.58
C ASP A 110 -11.10 19.23 -5.20
N LEU A 111 -10.23 19.50 -6.18
CA LEU A 111 -9.05 20.34 -6.01
C LEU A 111 -9.25 21.76 -6.57
N VAL A 112 -10.50 22.19 -6.81
CA VAL A 112 -10.76 23.55 -7.30
C VAL A 112 -10.23 24.58 -6.29
N GLY A 113 -9.23 25.35 -6.72
CA GLY A 113 -8.59 26.37 -5.87
C GLY A 113 -7.57 25.83 -4.86
N ARG A 114 -7.21 24.54 -4.94
CA ARG A 114 -6.17 23.89 -4.11
C ARG A 114 -4.90 23.62 -4.91
N ASN A 115 -3.78 23.38 -4.23
CA ASN A 115 -2.59 22.87 -4.90
C ASN A 115 -2.82 21.37 -5.22
N PRO A 116 -2.59 20.89 -6.45
CA PRO A 116 -2.67 19.46 -6.74
C PRO A 116 -1.83 18.56 -5.84
N ASP A 117 -0.69 19.07 -5.33
CA ASP A 117 0.13 18.33 -4.36
C ASP A 117 -0.63 18.01 -3.06
N ASP A 118 -1.64 18.81 -2.70
CA ASP A 118 -2.49 18.55 -1.53
C ASP A 118 -3.39 17.31 -1.72
N GLY A 119 -3.54 16.85 -2.97
CA GLY A 119 -4.30 15.64 -3.32
C GLY A 119 -3.45 14.37 -3.35
N VAL A 120 -2.12 14.47 -3.20
CA VAL A 120 -1.20 13.34 -3.20
C VAL A 120 -1.13 12.73 -1.79
N THR A 121 -2.13 11.94 -1.45
CA THR A 121 -2.33 11.23 -0.17
C THR A 121 -2.48 9.72 -0.41
N ALA A 122 -2.61 8.87 0.61
CA ALA A 122 -2.94 7.44 0.42
C ALA A 122 -4.27 7.19 -0.30
N ILE A 123 -5.17 8.17 -0.37
CA ILE A 123 -6.52 8.01 -0.93
C ILE A 123 -6.50 7.57 -2.41
N PRO A 124 -5.90 8.31 -3.36
CA PRO A 124 -5.85 7.89 -4.76
C PRO A 124 -5.13 6.55 -4.98
N TYR A 125 -4.16 6.19 -4.11
CA TYR A 125 -3.38 4.96 -4.19
C TYR A 125 -4.16 3.78 -3.60
N ASP A 126 -4.34 3.76 -2.28
CA ASP A 126 -4.79 2.59 -1.52
C ASP A 126 -6.31 2.45 -1.54
N LYS A 127 -7.08 3.54 -1.36
CA LYS A 127 -8.55 3.48 -1.52
C LYS A 127 -8.92 3.16 -2.98
N GLY A 128 -8.17 3.70 -3.94
CA GLY A 128 -8.30 3.36 -5.36
C GLY A 128 -8.01 1.89 -5.65
N PHE A 129 -6.93 1.36 -5.10
CA PHE A 129 -6.59 -0.06 -5.16
C PHE A 129 -7.71 -0.95 -4.60
N HIS A 130 -8.17 -0.68 -3.37
CA HIS A 130 -9.19 -1.50 -2.73
C HIS A 130 -10.54 -1.45 -3.46
N PHE A 131 -10.88 -0.32 -4.08
CA PHE A 131 -12.04 -0.22 -4.96
C PHE A 131 -11.93 -1.15 -6.17
N LEU A 132 -10.78 -1.17 -6.85
CA LEU A 132 -10.54 -2.05 -7.99
C LEU A 132 -10.48 -3.53 -7.57
N ARG A 133 -9.91 -3.82 -6.40
CA ARG A 133 -9.87 -5.16 -5.80
C ARG A 133 -11.28 -5.67 -5.49
N LEU A 134 -12.15 -4.83 -4.96
CA LEU A 134 -13.55 -5.15 -4.74
C LEU A 134 -14.25 -5.46 -6.08
N CYS A 135 -14.03 -4.65 -7.11
CA CYS A 135 -14.57 -4.90 -8.44
C CYS A 135 -14.10 -6.26 -9.01
N GLU A 136 -12.81 -6.60 -8.88
CA GLU A 136 -12.28 -7.90 -9.28
C GLU A 136 -12.97 -9.05 -8.52
N ASN A 137 -13.12 -8.93 -7.20
CA ASN A 137 -13.75 -9.95 -6.36
C ASN A 137 -15.22 -10.17 -6.74
N THR A 138 -15.95 -9.09 -7.07
CA THR A 138 -17.37 -9.15 -7.45
C THR A 138 -17.58 -9.75 -8.85
N VAL A 139 -16.67 -9.49 -9.79
CA VAL A 139 -16.79 -9.93 -11.20
C VAL A 139 -16.11 -11.27 -11.47
N GLY A 140 -15.14 -11.62 -10.65
CA GLY A 140 -14.23 -12.73 -10.86
C GLY A 140 -13.02 -12.33 -11.72
N ARG A 141 -11.83 -12.75 -11.30
CA ARG A 141 -10.54 -12.37 -11.90
C ARG A 141 -10.47 -12.58 -13.42
N GLU A 142 -11.00 -13.68 -13.94
CA GLU A 142 -10.92 -13.96 -15.39
C GLU A 142 -11.65 -12.90 -16.23
N ASN A 143 -12.87 -12.55 -15.83
CA ASN A 143 -13.68 -11.52 -16.49
C ASN A 143 -13.08 -10.12 -16.28
N TRP A 144 -12.53 -9.87 -15.08
CA TRP A 144 -11.83 -8.63 -14.78
C TRP A 144 -10.57 -8.43 -15.65
N ASP A 145 -9.77 -9.49 -15.85
CA ASP A 145 -8.58 -9.46 -16.69
C ASP A 145 -8.92 -9.19 -18.17
N VAL A 146 -10.06 -9.71 -18.66
CA VAL A 146 -10.57 -9.39 -20.00
C VAL A 146 -10.96 -7.92 -20.07
N PHE A 147 -11.74 -7.43 -19.11
CA PHE A 147 -12.16 -6.03 -19.03
C PHE A 147 -10.96 -5.08 -19.03
N LEU A 148 -9.94 -5.33 -18.20
CA LEU A 148 -8.74 -4.49 -18.12
C LEU A 148 -8.00 -4.42 -19.46
N LYS A 149 -7.82 -5.55 -20.14
CA LYS A 149 -7.16 -5.58 -21.46
C LYS A 149 -7.93 -4.76 -22.49
N GLU A 150 -9.25 -4.92 -22.53
CA GLU A 150 -10.11 -4.19 -23.46
C GLU A 150 -10.14 -2.69 -23.13
N TYR A 151 -10.22 -2.32 -21.85
CA TYR A 151 -10.17 -0.95 -21.36
C TYR A 151 -8.88 -0.25 -21.79
N PHE A 152 -7.71 -0.82 -21.47
CA PHE A 152 -6.43 -0.21 -21.84
C PHE A 152 -6.20 -0.18 -23.36
N ASP A 153 -6.67 -1.16 -24.13
CA ASP A 153 -6.58 -1.11 -25.60
C ASP A 153 -7.50 -0.05 -26.22
N LYS A 154 -8.72 0.10 -25.69
CA LYS A 154 -9.71 1.10 -26.14
C LYS A 154 -9.27 2.52 -25.85
N TYR A 155 -8.61 2.74 -24.71
CA TYR A 155 -8.24 4.06 -24.21
C TYR A 155 -6.77 4.43 -24.38
N LYS A 156 -5.94 3.58 -24.99
CA LYS A 156 -4.53 3.89 -25.25
C LYS A 156 -4.32 5.26 -25.89
N PHE A 157 -3.38 6.01 -25.33
CA PHE A 157 -3.04 7.39 -25.69
C PHE A 157 -4.20 8.39 -25.55
N LYS A 158 -5.11 8.15 -24.61
CA LYS A 158 -6.21 9.06 -24.27
C LYS A 158 -6.19 9.39 -22.78
N THR A 159 -6.91 10.47 -22.46
CA THR A 159 -7.20 10.83 -21.08
C THR A 159 -8.48 10.17 -20.57
N MET A 160 -8.59 9.99 -19.27
CA MET A 160 -9.72 9.36 -18.58
C MET A 160 -10.27 10.27 -17.49
N VAL A 161 -11.59 10.33 -17.38
CA VAL A 161 -12.29 10.86 -16.21
C VAL A 161 -13.05 9.74 -15.52
N THR A 162 -13.20 9.87 -14.21
CA THR A 162 -13.86 8.90 -13.33
C THR A 162 -15.21 8.46 -13.88
N GLU A 163 -16.03 9.40 -14.34
CA GLU A 163 -17.37 9.12 -14.83
C GLU A 163 -17.36 8.25 -16.09
N VAL A 164 -16.36 8.38 -16.96
CA VAL A 164 -16.20 7.52 -18.15
C VAL A 164 -15.75 6.13 -17.73
N PHE A 165 -14.81 6.01 -16.80
CA PHE A 165 -14.44 4.71 -16.24
C PHE A 165 -15.65 4.00 -15.60
N LEU A 166 -16.44 4.73 -14.82
CA LEU A 166 -17.64 4.19 -14.17
C LEU A 166 -18.71 3.73 -15.18
N GLN A 167 -18.80 4.36 -16.36
CA GLN A 167 -19.67 3.89 -17.44
C GLN A 167 -19.18 2.55 -18.03
N GLU A 168 -17.87 2.37 -18.23
CA GLU A 168 -17.31 1.09 -18.66
C GLU A 168 -17.53 0.00 -17.60
N LEU A 169 -17.34 0.34 -16.33
CA LEU A 169 -17.60 -0.56 -15.21
C LEU A 169 -19.09 -0.94 -15.14
N ALA A 170 -20.00 0.02 -15.31
CA ALA A 170 -21.45 -0.25 -15.34
C ALA A 170 -21.86 -1.17 -16.50
N ALA A 171 -21.15 -1.11 -17.63
CA ALA A 171 -21.40 -1.99 -18.76
C ALA A 171 -20.92 -3.43 -18.53
N LEU A 172 -19.92 -3.63 -17.66
CA LEU A 172 -19.43 -4.94 -17.25
C LEU A 172 -20.33 -5.61 -16.21
N LEU A 173 -20.90 -4.81 -15.30
CA LEU A 173 -21.61 -5.29 -14.12
C LEU A 173 -23.10 -5.52 -14.35
N THR A 174 -23.66 -6.51 -13.66
CA THR A 174 -25.10 -6.59 -13.44
C THR A 174 -25.56 -5.50 -12.45
N GLN A 175 -26.86 -5.17 -12.46
CA GLN A 175 -27.40 -4.19 -11.51
C GLN A 175 -27.23 -4.63 -10.04
N GLU A 176 -27.29 -5.94 -9.77
CA GLU A 176 -27.07 -6.50 -8.43
C GLU A 176 -25.62 -6.27 -7.98
N GLN A 177 -24.64 -6.60 -8.81
CA GLN A 177 -23.22 -6.38 -8.53
C GLN A 177 -22.88 -4.88 -8.38
N TRP A 178 -23.46 -4.01 -9.22
CA TRP A 178 -23.30 -2.57 -9.09
C TRP A 178 -23.78 -2.06 -7.71
N ASN A 179 -24.92 -2.57 -7.25
CA ASN A 179 -25.47 -2.23 -5.93
C ASN A 179 -24.64 -2.81 -4.79
N GLU A 180 -24.09 -4.02 -4.94
CA GLU A 180 -23.21 -4.68 -3.97
C GLU A 180 -21.90 -3.90 -3.76
N ILE A 181 -21.29 -3.44 -4.86
CA ILE A 181 -20.07 -2.62 -4.79
C ILE A 181 -20.38 -1.29 -4.11
N GLY A 182 -21.50 -0.65 -4.45
CA GLY A 182 -21.88 0.64 -3.87
C GLY A 182 -20.97 1.78 -4.36
N VAL A 183 -20.79 1.88 -5.68
CA VAL A 183 -19.85 2.80 -6.36
C VAL A 183 -19.95 4.25 -5.85
N GLU A 184 -21.15 4.74 -5.58
CA GLU A 184 -21.35 6.10 -5.08
C GLU A 184 -20.60 6.36 -3.77
N GLN A 185 -20.68 5.42 -2.83
CA GLN A 185 -20.02 5.51 -1.52
C GLN A 185 -18.50 5.37 -1.65
N TRP A 186 -18.01 4.55 -2.58
CA TRP A 186 -16.58 4.41 -2.86
C TRP A 186 -15.98 5.66 -3.47
N VAL A 187 -16.63 6.18 -4.51
CA VAL A 187 -16.05 7.23 -5.35
C VAL A 187 -16.25 8.61 -4.76
N TYR A 188 -17.47 8.90 -4.31
CA TYR A 188 -17.88 10.24 -3.88
C TYR A 188 -18.14 10.34 -2.37
N GLY A 189 -18.15 9.21 -1.65
CA GLY A 189 -18.27 9.16 -0.20
C GLY A 189 -16.95 9.38 0.54
N THR A 190 -17.05 9.95 1.73
CA THR A 190 -15.92 10.15 2.66
C THR A 190 -15.59 8.86 3.43
N GLY A 191 -14.35 8.74 3.88
CA GLY A 191 -13.84 7.59 4.62
C GLY A 191 -13.73 6.33 3.76
N LEU A 192 -13.55 5.19 4.43
CA LEU A 192 -13.51 3.88 3.77
C LEU A 192 -14.87 3.18 3.90
N PRO A 193 -15.47 2.67 2.80
CA PRO A 193 -16.72 1.92 2.88
C PRO A 193 -16.57 0.62 3.67
N VAL A 194 -17.65 0.21 4.35
CA VAL A 194 -17.66 -0.99 5.21
C VAL A 194 -17.46 -2.30 4.46
N ASN A 195 -17.68 -2.31 3.14
CA ASN A 195 -17.45 -3.46 2.26
C ASN A 195 -16.04 -3.45 1.66
N CYS A 196 -15.12 -2.60 2.14
CA CYS A 196 -13.71 -2.69 1.78
C CYS A 196 -13.18 -4.10 2.07
N PRO A 197 -12.58 -4.79 1.08
CA PRO A 197 -11.90 -6.05 1.31
C PRO A 197 -10.88 -5.88 2.43
N PHE A 198 -10.96 -6.72 3.46
CA PHE A 198 -10.00 -6.72 4.56
C PHE A 198 -8.84 -7.65 4.17
N PRO A 199 -7.60 -7.14 4.09
CA PRO A 199 -6.45 -7.97 3.76
C PRO A 199 -6.07 -8.85 4.95
N ALA A 200 -5.73 -10.11 4.67
CA ALA A 200 -5.24 -11.04 5.68
C ALA A 200 -3.90 -11.63 5.22
N SER A 201 -2.84 -11.38 5.97
CA SER A 201 -1.51 -11.92 5.68
C SER A 201 -1.11 -13.01 6.67
N ASN A 202 -0.93 -14.23 6.16
CA ASN A 202 -0.38 -15.34 6.95
C ASN A 202 1.02 -15.04 7.50
N ARG A 203 1.80 -14.23 6.78
CA ARG A 203 3.14 -13.80 7.20
C ARG A 203 3.09 -12.93 8.46
N PHE A 204 2.12 -12.02 8.52
CA PHE A 204 1.96 -11.13 9.68
C PHE A 204 1.43 -11.82 10.93
N ILE A 205 0.77 -12.98 10.82
CA ILE A 205 0.36 -13.74 12.01
C ILE A 205 1.57 -14.08 12.91
N GLN A 206 2.69 -14.49 12.32
CA GLN A 206 3.90 -14.82 13.08
C GLN A 206 4.56 -13.56 13.66
N VAL A 207 4.55 -12.46 12.91
CA VAL A 207 5.08 -11.17 13.36
C VAL A 207 4.26 -10.62 14.53
N ASP A 208 2.93 -10.64 14.43
CA ASP A 208 2.02 -10.15 15.45
C ASP A 208 2.12 -10.97 16.75
N GLN A 209 2.38 -12.29 16.64
CA GLN A 209 2.69 -13.13 17.79
C GLN A 209 4.01 -12.70 18.47
N ALA A 210 5.03 -12.35 17.70
CA ALA A 210 6.31 -11.87 18.21
C ALA A 210 6.18 -10.48 18.87
N VAL A 211 5.40 -9.58 18.27
CA VAL A 211 5.05 -8.27 18.85
C VAL A 211 4.35 -8.48 20.19
N LYS A 212 3.33 -9.34 20.23
CA LYS A 212 2.60 -9.64 21.47
C LYS A 212 3.54 -10.22 22.54
N MET A 213 4.40 -11.15 22.17
CA MET A 213 5.39 -11.74 23.09
C MET A 213 6.31 -10.66 23.68
N MET A 214 6.82 -9.76 22.83
CA MET A 214 7.62 -8.62 23.25
C MET A 214 6.85 -7.73 24.24
N LEU A 215 5.67 -7.25 23.88
CA LEU A 215 4.85 -6.34 24.70
C LEU A 215 4.37 -6.93 26.04
N THR A 216 4.24 -8.26 26.12
CA THR A 216 3.81 -8.94 27.35
C THR A 216 4.97 -9.28 28.31
N THR A 217 6.22 -9.11 27.87
CA THR A 217 7.39 -9.43 28.69
C THR A 217 7.83 -8.20 29.48
N ASP A 218 8.01 -8.34 30.80
CA ASP A 218 8.62 -7.28 31.61
C ASP A 218 10.06 -7.05 31.13
N PRO A 219 10.42 -5.85 30.62
CA PRO A 219 11.77 -5.60 30.12
C PRO A 219 12.87 -5.72 31.19
N LEU A 220 12.50 -5.68 32.47
CA LEU A 220 13.40 -5.81 33.60
C LEU A 220 13.61 -7.27 34.05
N ASP A 221 12.89 -8.23 33.47
CA ASP A 221 13.09 -9.65 33.77
C ASP A 221 14.51 -10.07 33.35
N ALA A 222 15.21 -10.76 34.25
CA ALA A 222 16.58 -11.24 34.02
C ALA A 222 16.70 -12.14 32.77
N ASN A 223 15.61 -12.80 32.36
CA ASN A 223 15.52 -13.67 31.20
C ASN A 223 14.80 -13.02 30.01
N ALA A 224 14.40 -11.74 30.09
CA ALA A 224 13.58 -11.07 29.08
C ALA A 224 14.13 -11.27 27.66
N LYS A 225 15.45 -11.11 27.49
CA LYS A 225 16.16 -11.31 26.20
C LYS A 225 15.84 -12.66 25.56
N SER A 226 15.96 -13.74 26.33
CA SER A 226 15.71 -15.10 25.84
C SER A 226 14.22 -15.38 25.65
N LEU A 227 13.35 -14.76 26.45
CA LEU A 227 11.90 -14.95 26.34
C LEU A 227 11.33 -14.35 25.06
N VAL A 228 11.90 -13.24 24.58
CA VAL A 228 11.41 -12.51 23.41
C VAL A 228 12.29 -12.70 22.17
N TYR A 229 13.28 -13.60 22.24
CA TYR A 229 14.17 -13.91 21.13
C TYR A 229 13.53 -14.96 20.21
N LEU A 230 13.46 -14.63 18.93
CA LEU A 230 13.17 -15.58 17.87
C LEU A 230 14.47 -16.09 17.26
N ASP A 231 14.54 -17.39 17.00
CA ASP A 231 15.70 -18.01 16.36
C ASP A 231 16.04 -17.33 15.02
N GLN A 232 17.34 -17.20 14.76
CA GLN A 232 17.85 -16.56 13.55
C GLN A 232 17.31 -17.23 12.27
N GLU A 233 17.03 -18.54 12.30
CA GLU A 233 16.45 -19.26 11.16
C GLU A 233 15.04 -18.75 10.77
N VAL A 234 14.31 -18.18 11.74
CA VAL A 234 13.00 -17.55 11.54
C VAL A 234 13.19 -16.13 11.01
N THR A 235 13.96 -15.31 11.74
CA THR A 235 14.07 -13.87 11.47
C THR A 235 14.90 -13.54 10.24
N ILE A 236 15.85 -14.40 9.83
CA ILE A 236 16.60 -14.23 8.56
C ILE A 236 15.71 -14.35 7.32
N ARG A 237 14.50 -14.91 7.46
CA ARG A 237 13.52 -15.06 6.37
C ARG A 237 12.52 -13.91 6.33
N TRP A 238 12.50 -13.06 7.34
CA TRP A 238 11.66 -11.88 7.36
C TRP A 238 12.19 -10.88 6.34
N SER A 239 11.31 -10.50 5.43
CA SER A 239 11.51 -9.37 4.54
C SER A 239 11.43 -8.05 5.32
N THR A 240 11.79 -6.95 4.67
CA THR A 240 11.60 -5.59 5.21
C THR A 240 10.17 -5.37 5.70
N HIS A 241 9.17 -5.85 4.98
CA HIS A 241 7.76 -5.69 5.30
C HIS A 241 7.36 -6.36 6.64
N GLU A 242 7.88 -7.54 6.93
CA GLU A 242 7.69 -8.21 8.23
C GLU A 242 8.34 -7.42 9.37
N TRP A 243 9.51 -6.82 9.13
CA TRP A 243 10.15 -5.93 10.10
C TRP A 243 9.41 -4.60 10.30
N LEU A 244 8.87 -4.01 9.24
CA LEU A 244 8.03 -2.81 9.34
C LEU A 244 6.77 -3.11 10.16
N ARG A 245 6.11 -4.25 9.91
CA ARG A 245 4.98 -4.70 10.73
C ARG A 245 5.38 -4.90 12.19
N TYR A 246 6.55 -5.47 12.45
CA TYR A 246 7.05 -5.67 13.81
C TYR A 246 7.21 -4.34 14.56
N VAL A 247 7.89 -3.36 13.95
CA VAL A 247 8.14 -2.05 14.56
C VAL A 247 6.83 -1.29 14.80
N ARG A 248 5.97 -1.20 13.77
CA ARG A 248 4.64 -0.54 13.88
C ARG A 248 3.76 -1.22 14.93
N GLY A 249 3.83 -2.54 15.06
CA GLY A 249 3.11 -3.29 16.07
C GLY A 249 3.56 -2.98 17.50
N LEU A 250 4.86 -2.72 17.72
CA LEU A 250 5.37 -2.28 19.01
C LEU A 250 4.85 -0.88 19.37
N GLU A 251 4.92 0.06 18.43
CA GLU A 251 4.42 1.43 18.60
C GLU A 251 2.92 1.44 18.93
N ALA A 252 2.10 0.81 18.09
CA ALA A 252 0.66 0.72 18.28
C ALA A 252 0.28 -0.02 19.58
N GLY A 253 1.14 -0.95 20.03
CA GLY A 253 0.99 -1.69 21.26
C GLY A 253 1.43 -0.94 22.53
N GLY A 254 1.97 0.28 22.40
CA GLY A 254 2.44 1.08 23.53
C GLY A 254 3.75 0.54 24.14
N ALA A 255 4.67 0.06 23.31
CA ALA A 255 5.99 -0.37 23.75
C ALA A 255 6.71 0.74 24.54
N SER A 256 7.31 0.34 25.67
CA SER A 256 8.18 1.22 26.47
C SER A 256 9.62 1.23 25.95
N GLU A 257 10.44 2.19 26.39
CA GLU A 257 11.89 2.23 26.10
C GLU A 257 12.60 0.90 26.37
N GLY A 258 12.19 0.17 27.41
CA GLY A 258 12.75 -1.15 27.73
C GLY A 258 12.44 -2.21 26.68
N HIS A 259 11.24 -2.20 26.10
CA HIS A 259 10.87 -3.10 25.01
C HIS A 259 11.69 -2.80 23.76
N TYR A 260 11.87 -1.52 23.42
CA TYR A 260 12.69 -1.13 22.28
C TYR A 260 14.16 -1.50 22.48
N ALA A 261 14.71 -1.32 23.69
CA ALA A 261 16.07 -1.76 24.01
C ALA A 261 16.24 -3.27 23.88
N LEU A 262 15.23 -4.08 24.22
CA LEU A 262 15.25 -5.53 24.02
C LEU A 262 15.19 -5.91 22.55
N ALA A 263 14.30 -5.30 21.79
CA ALA A 263 14.18 -5.52 20.35
C ALA A 263 15.49 -5.17 19.62
N ASP A 264 16.11 -4.02 19.95
CA ASP A 264 17.39 -3.63 19.36
C ASP A 264 18.53 -4.55 19.78
N PHE A 265 18.55 -5.00 21.03
CA PHE A 265 19.54 -5.98 21.48
C PHE A 265 19.43 -7.31 20.72
N ASN A 266 18.20 -7.80 20.49
CA ASN A 266 17.97 -9.08 19.83
C ASN A 266 18.14 -9.02 18.30
N TYR A 267 17.78 -7.91 17.68
CA TYR A 267 17.63 -7.82 16.23
C TYR A 267 18.45 -6.72 15.55
N GLY A 268 19.08 -5.81 16.30
CA GLY A 268 19.99 -4.79 15.78
C GLY A 268 19.35 -3.77 14.85
N LEU A 269 18.11 -3.35 15.13
CA LEU A 269 17.30 -2.48 14.29
C LEU A 269 17.92 -1.09 14.10
N SER A 270 18.56 -0.53 15.14
CA SER A 270 19.31 0.73 15.08
C SER A 270 20.48 0.69 14.09
N GLY A 271 21.01 -0.49 13.81
CA GLY A 271 22.15 -0.71 12.90
C GLY A 271 21.75 -1.28 11.55
N SER A 272 20.46 -1.36 11.24
CA SER A 272 19.97 -1.95 9.99
C SER A 272 20.52 -1.18 8.78
N PRO A 273 21.00 -1.87 7.72
CA PRO A 273 21.39 -1.21 6.48
C PRO A 273 20.18 -0.79 5.63
N ASN A 274 18.97 -1.21 6.00
CA ASN A 274 17.75 -0.92 5.28
C ASN A 274 17.11 0.38 5.79
N PRO A 275 17.04 1.44 4.97
CA PRO A 275 16.58 2.75 5.39
C PRO A 275 15.10 2.76 5.81
N GLU A 276 14.26 1.89 5.25
CA GLU A 276 12.85 1.78 5.65
C GLU A 276 12.72 1.29 7.10
N ILE A 277 13.49 0.26 7.45
CA ILE A 277 13.51 -0.29 8.81
C ILE A 277 14.06 0.75 9.80
N VAL A 278 15.15 1.43 9.45
CA VAL A 278 15.76 2.45 10.30
C VAL A 278 14.85 3.66 10.50
N ALA A 279 14.17 4.11 9.44
CA ALA A 279 13.23 5.23 9.52
C ALA A 279 12.05 4.90 10.43
N ALA A 280 11.42 3.73 10.25
CA ALA A 280 10.36 3.27 11.12
C ALA A 280 10.85 3.14 12.57
N TRP A 281 12.03 2.58 12.77
CA TRP A 281 12.62 2.36 14.10
C TRP A 281 12.90 3.64 14.87
N TYR A 282 13.38 4.70 14.22
CA TYR A 282 13.65 5.98 14.88
C TYR A 282 12.42 6.86 15.08
N THR A 283 11.33 6.56 14.38
CA THR A 283 10.06 7.28 14.52
C THR A 283 9.25 6.76 15.71
N ALA A 284 9.31 5.45 15.93
CA ALA A 284 8.62 4.70 16.99
C ALA A 284 9.23 4.92 18.40
#